data_AF-A0A9N9DGX1-F1
#
_entry.id   AF-A0A9N9DGX1-F1
#
_cell.length_a   1.000
_cell.length_b   1.000
_cell.length_c   1.000
_cell.angle_alpha   90.00
_cell.angle_beta   90.00
_cell.angle_gamma   90.00
#
_symmetry.space_group_name_H-M   'P 1'
#
loop_
_entity.id
_entity.type
_entity.pdbx_description
1 polymer ?
#
loop_
_entity_poly.entity_id
_entity_poly.type
_entity_poly.pdbx_seq_one_letter_code
_entity_poly.pdbx_strand_id
1 'polypeptide(L)'
;ETDDISTRDYFFGITLLSIALVLSCFMGIYQELTYKKYGSNWREGLFYTHCLGLPLFLVFYSDICDQVQILNSSPVMSLTKVLPDAIRKTVLADLVLSLFNVFRIRTAWLYLFFNVLTQYVCISGVHRLNSRVTALTLNLVLNIRKFTSLCISVLYFDNDLTLGMAVGGVLVFVGTFLYSLGSAKEADKGSSELIDREREKTTKLE
;
A
#
# COMPACT_ATOMS: atom_id res chain seq x y z
N GLU A 1 -21.99 -35.19 0.46
CA GLU A 1 -22.49 -34.10 -0.40
C GLU A 1 -21.86 -32.73 -0.08
N THR A 2 -21.13 -32.58 1.02
CA THR A 2 -20.52 -31.30 1.45
C THR A 2 -19.14 -31.01 0.82
N ASP A 3 -18.46 -31.99 0.22
CA ASP A 3 -17.09 -31.83 -0.31
C ASP A 3 -17.04 -31.20 -1.73
N ASP A 4 -18.09 -31.37 -2.54
CA ASP A 4 -18.13 -30.84 -3.90
C ASP A 4 -18.31 -29.31 -3.95
N ILE A 5 -19.02 -28.74 -2.96
CA ILE A 5 -19.22 -27.28 -2.84
C ILE A 5 -17.89 -26.63 -2.43
N SER A 6 -17.17 -27.21 -1.46
CA SER A 6 -15.88 -26.71 -0.97
C SER A 6 -14.81 -26.66 -2.07
N THR A 7 -14.73 -27.70 -2.90
CA THR A 7 -13.73 -27.76 -3.99
C THR A 7 -14.01 -26.75 -5.10
N ARG A 8 -15.29 -26.53 -5.44
CA ARG A 8 -15.70 -25.53 -6.44
C ARG A 8 -15.46 -24.11 -5.97
N ASP A 9 -15.82 -23.78 -4.73
CA ASP A 9 -15.61 -22.45 -4.15
C ASP A 9 -14.10 -22.15 -4.01
N TYR A 10 -13.31 -23.15 -3.65
CA TYR A 10 -11.85 -23.04 -3.61
C TYR A 10 -11.26 -22.77 -5.00
N PHE A 11 -11.67 -23.54 -6.01
CA PHE A 11 -11.21 -23.34 -7.39
C PHE A 11 -11.65 -21.98 -7.95
N PHE A 12 -12.88 -21.56 -7.66
CA PHE A 12 -13.40 -20.25 -8.02
C PHE A 12 -12.57 -19.13 -7.36
N GLY A 13 -12.28 -19.24 -6.06
CA GLY A 13 -11.43 -18.30 -5.34
C GLY A 13 -10.02 -18.18 -5.92
N ILE A 14 -9.37 -19.30 -6.25
CA ILE A 14 -8.05 -19.31 -6.90
C ILE A 14 -8.10 -18.64 -8.27
N THR A 15 -9.11 -18.95 -9.08
CA THR A 15 -9.26 -18.38 -10.42
C THR A 15 -9.46 -16.86 -10.32
N LEU A 16 -10.31 -16.42 -9.41
CA LEU A 16 -10.58 -14.99 -9.16
C LEU A 16 -9.32 -14.26 -8.69
N LEU A 17 -8.57 -14.83 -7.74
CA LEU A 17 -7.30 -14.27 -7.28
C LEU A 17 -6.26 -14.20 -8.40
N SER A 18 -6.18 -15.23 -9.25
CA SER A 18 -5.24 -15.28 -10.38
C SER A 18 -5.53 -14.19 -11.40
N ILE A 19 -6.80 -14.03 -11.79
CA ILE A 19 -7.22 -12.96 -12.70
C ILE A 19 -6.93 -11.58 -12.09
N ALA A 20 -7.21 -11.40 -10.80
CA ALA A 20 -6.94 -10.14 -10.10
C ALA A 20 -5.43 -9.79 -10.09
N LEU A 21 -4.54 -10.77 -9.91
CA LEU A 21 -3.09 -10.57 -9.96
C LEU A 21 -2.62 -10.16 -11.36
N VAL A 22 -3.16 -10.79 -12.40
CA VAL A 22 -2.86 -10.45 -13.79
C VAL A 22 -3.31 -9.02 -14.12
N LEU A 23 -4.53 -8.66 -13.75
CA LEU A 23 -5.06 -7.29 -13.93
C LEU A 23 -4.24 -6.26 -13.13
N SER A 24 -3.78 -6.60 -11.93
CA SER A 24 -2.92 -5.73 -11.12
C SER A 24 -1.57 -5.48 -11.78
N CYS A 25 -0.98 -6.51 -12.41
CA CYS A 25 0.26 -6.36 -13.18
C CYS A 25 0.07 -5.45 -14.40
N PHE A 26 -1.01 -5.67 -15.18
CA PHE A 26 -1.33 -4.82 -16.32
C PHE A 26 -1.53 -3.37 -15.90
N MET A 27 -2.26 -3.12 -14.80
CA MET A 27 -2.47 -1.77 -14.29
C MET A 27 -1.14 -1.07 -13.96
N GLY A 28 -0.19 -1.77 -13.33
CA GLY A 28 1.15 -1.24 -13.06
C GLY A 28 1.91 -0.82 -14.33
N ILE A 29 1.89 -1.66 -15.37
CA ILE A 29 2.53 -1.37 -16.67
C ILE A 29 1.83 -0.21 -17.38
N TYR A 30 0.50 -0.17 -17.38
CA TYR A 30 -0.26 0.92 -18.00
C TYR A 30 0.07 2.27 -17.37
N GLN A 31 0.20 2.32 -16.04
CA GLN A 31 0.57 3.57 -15.38
C GLN A 31 2.01 3.99 -15.75
N GLU A 32 2.97 3.07 -15.79
CA GLU A 32 4.35 3.36 -16.24
C GLU A 32 4.38 3.93 -17.67
N LEU A 33 3.69 3.27 -18.61
CA LEU A 33 3.61 3.73 -20.01
C LEU A 33 2.94 5.10 -20.13
N THR A 34 1.90 5.35 -19.33
CA THR A 34 1.17 6.61 -19.33
C THR A 34 2.05 7.75 -18.82
N TYR A 35 2.77 7.57 -17.70
CA TYR A 35 3.70 8.57 -17.18
C TYR A 35 4.88 8.82 -18.11
N LYS A 36 5.34 7.81 -18.84
CA LYS A 36 6.39 7.95 -19.86
C LYS A 36 5.92 8.76 -21.08
N LYS A 37 4.65 8.58 -21.50
CA LYS A 37 4.11 9.23 -22.70
C LYS A 37 3.59 10.65 -22.47
N TYR A 38 2.88 10.90 -21.37
CA TYR A 38 2.17 12.17 -21.11
C TYR A 38 2.84 13.07 -20.06
N GLY A 39 3.93 12.62 -19.44
CA GLY A 39 4.70 13.40 -18.47
C GLY A 39 4.46 13.01 -17.01
N SER A 40 5.41 13.40 -16.16
CA SER A 40 5.55 12.96 -14.75
C SER A 40 4.61 13.72 -13.78
N ASN A 41 3.43 14.15 -14.24
CA ASN A 41 2.46 14.88 -13.40
C ASN A 41 1.61 13.91 -12.56
N TRP A 42 2.21 13.38 -11.48
CA TRP A 42 1.54 12.43 -10.58
C TRP A 42 0.22 12.94 -9.96
N ARG A 43 0.07 14.26 -9.79
CA ARG A 43 -1.17 14.88 -9.27
C ARG A 43 -2.34 14.73 -10.22
N GLU A 44 -2.08 14.83 -11.51
CA GLU A 44 -3.09 14.70 -12.56
C GLU A 44 -3.52 13.23 -12.72
N GLY A 45 -2.55 12.30 -12.69
CA GLY A 45 -2.82 10.86 -12.66
C GLY A 45 -3.64 10.44 -11.43
N LEU A 46 -3.34 11.02 -10.26
CA LEU A 46 -4.12 10.79 -9.04
C LEU A 46 -5.57 11.28 -9.20
N PHE A 47 -5.75 12.49 -9.75
CA PHE A 47 -7.08 13.08 -9.99
C PHE A 47 -7.91 12.22 -10.95
N TYR A 48 -7.37 11.86 -12.12
CA TYR A 48 -8.13 11.04 -13.09
C TYR A 48 -8.47 9.66 -12.56
N THR A 49 -7.56 9.01 -11.83
CA THR A 49 -7.83 7.67 -11.27
C THR A 49 -8.97 7.71 -10.26
N HIS A 50 -9.01 8.73 -9.39
CA HIS A 50 -10.08 8.89 -8.40
C HIS A 50 -11.39 9.37 -9.05
N CYS A 51 -11.31 10.32 -9.97
CA CYS A 51 -12.49 10.84 -10.69
C CYS A 51 -13.17 9.76 -11.55
N LEU A 52 -12.39 8.88 -12.18
CA LEU A 52 -12.91 7.74 -12.95
C LEU A 52 -13.37 6.58 -12.06
N GLY A 53 -12.82 6.45 -10.84
CA GLY A 53 -13.26 5.46 -9.86
C GLY A 53 -14.62 5.78 -9.23
N LEU A 54 -14.93 7.06 -8.99
CA LEU A 54 -16.20 7.52 -8.42
C LEU A 54 -17.46 7.01 -9.14
N PRO A 55 -17.59 7.09 -10.48
CA PRO A 55 -18.77 6.56 -11.17
C PRO A 55 -18.88 5.04 -11.06
N LEU A 56 -17.76 4.32 -10.89
CA LEU A 56 -17.79 2.88 -10.66
C LEU A 56 -18.36 2.53 -9.27
N PHE A 57 -18.11 3.36 -8.26
CA PHE A 57 -18.69 3.20 -6.92
C PHE A 57 -20.22 3.36 -6.90
N LEU A 58 -20.81 4.08 -7.87
CA LEU A 58 -22.26 4.20 -7.98
C LEU A 58 -22.94 2.86 -8.28
N VAL A 59 -22.25 1.90 -8.91
CA VAL A 59 -22.81 0.56 -9.15
C VAL A 59 -23.03 -0.20 -7.83
N PHE A 60 -22.20 0.05 -6.83
CA PHE A 60 -22.23 -0.62 -5.52
C PHE A 60 -22.89 0.22 -4.43
N TYR A 61 -23.70 1.23 -4.80
CA TYR A 61 -24.27 2.17 -3.82
C TYR A 61 -25.13 1.47 -2.75
N SER A 62 -25.85 0.42 -3.14
CA SER A 62 -26.74 -0.33 -2.23
C SER A 62 -25.94 -0.97 -1.09
N ASP A 63 -24.83 -1.63 -1.42
CA ASP A 63 -23.97 -2.27 -0.43
C ASP A 63 -23.33 -1.22 0.52
N ILE A 64 -22.99 -0.04 -0.01
CA ILE A 64 -22.44 1.06 0.79
C ILE A 64 -23.47 1.53 1.82
N CYS A 65 -24.73 1.68 1.42
CA CYS A 65 -25.81 2.08 2.33
C CYS A 65 -25.98 1.08 3.49
N ASP A 66 -25.99 -0.22 3.17
CA ASP A 66 -26.11 -1.28 4.18
C ASP A 66 -24.94 -1.25 5.17
N GLN A 67 -23.71 -1.11 4.66
CA GLN A 67 -22.51 -1.03 5.51
C GLN A 67 -22.50 0.23 6.39
N VAL A 68 -22.98 1.37 5.88
CA VAL A 68 -23.10 2.61 6.69
C VAL A 68 -24.10 2.42 7.83
N GLN A 69 -25.21 1.70 7.59
CA GLN A 69 -26.18 1.40 8.64
C GLN A 69 -25.60 0.47 9.72
N ILE A 70 -24.80 -0.53 9.31
CA ILE A 70 -24.07 -1.41 10.23
C ILE A 70 -23.04 -0.59 11.04
N LEU A 71 -22.30 0.30 10.39
CA LEU A 71 -21.32 1.18 11.04
C LEU A 71 -22.01 2.07 12.06
N ASN A 72 -23.18 2.63 11.71
CA ASN A 72 -24.07 3.42 12.58
C ASN A 72 -24.84 2.58 13.62
N SER A 73 -24.60 1.28 13.71
CA SER A 73 -25.13 0.43 14.79
C SER A 73 -24.04 -0.04 15.76
N SER A 74 -22.75 0.16 15.43
CA SER A 74 -21.61 -0.26 16.29
C SER A 74 -21.47 0.51 17.62
N PRO A 75 -21.09 -0.14 18.74
CA PRO A 75 -21.04 0.49 20.06
C PRO A 75 -19.98 1.61 20.15
N VAL A 76 -20.25 2.61 20.99
CA VAL A 76 -19.27 3.64 21.38
C VAL A 76 -18.27 3.01 22.35
N MET A 77 -17.02 2.84 21.93
CA MET A 77 -15.94 2.36 22.79
C MET A 77 -15.01 3.53 23.13
N SER A 78 -14.73 3.70 24.42
CA SER A 78 -13.84 4.75 24.91
C SER A 78 -12.45 4.60 24.31
N LEU A 79 -11.94 5.71 23.75
CA LEU A 79 -10.63 5.84 23.10
C LEU A 79 -9.45 5.39 24.00
N THR A 80 -9.67 5.32 25.31
CA THR A 80 -8.74 4.87 26.33
C THR A 80 -8.28 3.42 26.19
N LYS A 81 -8.96 2.56 25.42
CA LYS A 81 -8.52 1.17 25.15
C LYS A 81 -7.72 0.99 23.86
N VAL A 82 -7.70 1.99 22.97
CA VAL A 82 -7.06 1.89 21.64
C VAL A 82 -5.62 2.35 21.68
N LEU A 83 -5.27 3.23 22.62
CA LEU A 83 -3.92 3.79 22.70
C LEU A 83 -2.98 2.85 23.47
N PRO A 84 -1.80 2.50 22.91
CA PRO A 84 -0.79 1.73 23.63
C PRO A 84 -0.40 2.41 24.94
N ASP A 85 -0.18 1.61 25.99
CA ASP A 85 0.19 2.08 27.33
C ASP A 85 1.43 3.00 27.35
N ALA A 86 2.30 2.90 26.34
CA ALA A 86 3.48 3.75 26.16
C ALA A 86 3.14 5.20 25.77
N ILE A 87 2.09 5.42 24.98
CA ILE A 87 1.67 6.76 24.55
C ILE A 87 0.86 7.45 25.66
N ARG A 88 0.13 6.68 26.47
CA ARG A 88 -0.67 7.13 27.63
C ARG A 88 0.11 7.98 28.63
N LYS A 89 1.44 7.84 28.72
CA LYS A 89 2.29 8.58 29.67
C LYS A 89 2.83 9.92 29.16
N THR A 90 2.62 10.29 27.91
CA THR A 90 3.08 11.59 27.39
C THR A 90 2.04 12.68 27.64
N VAL A 91 2.46 13.85 28.12
CA VAL A 91 1.60 15.02 28.42
C VAL A 91 0.74 15.45 27.22
N LEU A 92 1.20 15.15 26.00
CA LEU A 92 0.44 15.38 24.76
C LEU A 92 -0.84 14.53 24.68
N ALA A 93 -0.84 13.33 25.28
CA ALA A 93 -1.96 12.39 25.23
C ALA A 93 -3.16 12.88 26.04
N ASP A 94 -2.98 13.50 27.20
CA ASP A 94 -4.08 14.05 28.00
C ASP A 94 -4.78 15.22 27.31
N LEU A 95 -4.01 16.08 26.63
CA LEU A 95 -4.57 17.22 25.88
C LEU A 95 -5.34 16.76 24.64
N VAL A 96 -4.82 15.75 23.94
CA VAL A 96 -5.50 15.11 22.79
C VAL A 96 -6.74 14.34 23.26
N LEU A 97 -6.67 13.57 24.34
CA LEU A 97 -7.81 12.86 24.91
C LEU A 97 -8.91 13.83 25.37
N SER A 98 -8.55 14.96 25.98
CA SER A 98 -9.52 15.98 26.39
C SER A 98 -10.23 16.64 25.21
N LEU A 99 -9.54 16.86 24.09
CA LEU A 99 -10.16 17.37 22.85
C LEU A 99 -11.08 16.33 22.20
N PHE A 100 -10.65 15.06 22.18
CA PHE A 100 -11.43 13.96 21.59
C PHE A 100 -12.59 13.49 22.47
N ASN A 101 -12.57 13.74 23.79
CA ASN A 101 -13.68 13.40 24.70
C ASN A 101 -14.94 14.26 24.46
N VAL A 102 -14.78 15.44 23.86
CA VAL A 102 -15.92 16.29 23.42
C VAL A 102 -16.58 15.72 22.15
N PHE A 103 -15.80 15.06 21.30
CA PHE A 103 -16.29 14.38 20.10
C PHE A 103 -16.72 12.95 20.44
N ARG A 104 -18.01 12.76 20.77
CA ARG A 104 -18.64 11.41 20.82
C ARG A 104 -18.70 10.81 19.42
N ILE A 105 -17.55 10.37 18.89
CA ILE A 105 -17.46 9.69 17.60
C ILE A 105 -17.46 8.18 17.86
N ARG A 106 -18.31 7.48 17.13
CA ARG A 106 -18.43 6.03 17.17
C ARG A 106 -17.15 5.38 16.64
N THR A 107 -16.60 4.44 17.39
CA THR A 107 -15.24 3.91 17.19
C THR A 107 -15.00 3.28 15.82
N ALA A 108 -16.03 2.66 15.22
CA ALA A 108 -15.93 2.11 13.87
C ALA A 108 -15.61 3.18 12.80
N TRP A 109 -16.13 4.40 12.96
CA TRP A 109 -15.80 5.53 12.07
C TRP A 109 -14.37 6.00 12.25
N LEU A 110 -13.81 5.93 13.47
CA LEU A 110 -12.41 6.26 13.72
C LEU A 110 -11.46 5.24 13.09
N TYR A 111 -11.75 3.94 13.22
CA TYR A 111 -10.94 2.90 12.57
C TYR A 111 -11.00 3.02 11.05
N LEU A 112 -12.18 3.26 10.48
CA LEU A 112 -12.35 3.52 9.05
C LEU A 112 -11.53 4.74 8.63
N PHE A 113 -11.63 5.85 9.36
CA PHE A 113 -10.91 7.08 9.04
C PHE A 113 -9.38 6.87 9.04
N PHE A 114 -8.82 6.24 10.08
CA PHE A 114 -7.38 5.96 10.13
C PHE A 114 -6.94 4.98 9.03
N ASN A 115 -7.78 4.00 8.70
CA ASN A 115 -7.52 3.07 7.61
C ASN A 115 -7.47 3.82 6.26
N VAL A 116 -8.47 4.65 5.96
CA VAL A 116 -8.54 5.47 4.75
C VAL A 116 -7.38 6.46 4.67
N LEU A 117 -7.02 7.12 5.78
CA LEU A 117 -5.89 8.05 5.82
C LEU A 117 -4.59 7.35 5.46
N THR A 118 -4.33 6.18 6.05
CA THR A 118 -3.14 5.38 5.76
C THR A 118 -3.15 4.90 4.31
N GLN A 119 -4.31 4.45 3.80
CA GLN A 119 -4.46 4.08 2.39
C GLN A 119 -4.16 5.25 1.47
N TYR A 120 -4.71 6.44 1.74
CA TYR A 120 -4.50 7.64 0.94
C TYR A 120 -3.02 8.06 0.90
N VAL A 121 -2.34 8.11 2.06
CA VAL A 121 -0.92 8.45 2.12
C VAL A 121 -0.10 7.48 1.28
N CYS A 122 -0.42 6.19 1.36
CA CYS A 122 0.32 5.19 0.61
C CYS A 122 -0.01 5.18 -0.89
N ILE A 123 -1.26 5.39 -1.30
CA ILE A 123 -1.64 5.52 -2.71
C ILE A 123 -0.95 6.75 -3.31
N SER A 124 -0.97 7.88 -2.60
CA SER A 124 -0.26 9.09 -3.00
C SER A 124 1.25 8.86 -3.12
N GLY A 125 1.84 8.12 -2.16
CA GLY A 125 3.25 7.71 -2.21
C GLY A 125 3.59 6.85 -3.43
N VAL A 126 2.73 5.87 -3.75
CA VAL A 126 2.90 4.97 -4.90
C VAL A 126 2.77 5.72 -6.21
N HIS A 127 1.77 6.59 -6.36
CA HIS A 127 1.63 7.43 -7.57
C HIS A 127 2.82 8.36 -7.76
N ARG A 128 3.39 8.91 -6.68
CA ARG A 128 4.62 9.70 -6.76
C ARG A 128 5.81 8.84 -7.19
N LEU A 129 5.93 7.64 -6.64
CA LEU A 129 7.04 6.73 -6.95
C LEU A 129 6.96 6.19 -8.38
N ASN A 130 5.75 5.92 -8.88
CA ASN A 130 5.51 5.42 -10.24
C ASN A 130 6.02 6.37 -11.33
N SER A 131 6.02 7.66 -11.02
CA SER A 131 6.59 8.67 -11.90
C SER A 131 8.12 8.63 -12.03
N ARG A 132 8.81 7.82 -11.21
CA ARG A 132 10.28 7.78 -11.05
C ARG A 132 10.90 6.39 -11.15
N VAL A 133 10.13 5.32 -10.99
CA VAL A 133 10.64 3.93 -10.98
C VAL A 133 9.80 3.04 -11.89
N THR A 134 10.34 1.89 -12.26
CA THR A 134 9.65 0.91 -13.13
C THR A 134 8.54 0.17 -12.38
N ALA A 135 7.59 -0.43 -13.11
CA ALA A 135 6.50 -1.23 -12.56
C ALA A 135 6.99 -2.39 -11.68
N LEU A 136 8.19 -2.93 -11.94
CA LEU A 136 8.81 -3.97 -11.13
C LEU A 136 9.17 -3.45 -9.72
N THR A 137 9.83 -2.29 -9.64
CA THR A 137 10.17 -1.66 -8.36
C THR A 137 8.91 -1.29 -7.58
N LEU A 138 7.85 -0.82 -8.26
CA LEU A 138 6.57 -0.53 -7.62
C LEU A 138 5.95 -1.77 -7.01
N ASN A 139 5.92 -2.88 -7.73
CA ASN A 139 5.41 -4.15 -7.21
C ASN A 139 6.21 -4.63 -6.00
N LEU A 140 7.54 -4.46 -6.00
CA LEU A 140 8.36 -4.76 -4.83
C LEU A 140 7.99 -3.88 -3.63
N VAL A 141 7.91 -2.56 -3.82
CA VAL A 141 7.58 -1.60 -2.74
C VAL A 141 6.17 -1.84 -2.17
N LEU A 142 5.20 -2.19 -3.01
CA LEU A 142 3.85 -2.56 -2.57
C LEU A 142 3.85 -3.82 -1.70
N ASN A 143 4.66 -4.82 -2.04
CA ASN A 143 4.82 -6.02 -1.23
C ASN A 143 5.52 -5.73 0.10
N ILE A 144 6.58 -4.92 0.08
CA ILE A 144 7.28 -4.47 1.30
C ILE A 144 6.30 -3.79 2.25
N ARG A 145 5.44 -2.88 1.76
CA ARG A 145 4.44 -2.21 2.60
C ARG A 145 3.52 -3.20 3.31
N LYS A 146 2.97 -4.17 2.58
CA LYS A 146 2.07 -5.20 3.15
C LYS A 146 2.81 -6.03 4.21
N PHE A 147 4.06 -6.39 3.93
CA PHE A 147 4.92 -7.10 4.87
C PHE A 147 5.25 -6.26 6.12
N THR A 148 5.56 -4.97 5.98
CA THR A 148 5.80 -4.08 7.13
C THR A 148 4.57 -3.99 8.02
N SER A 149 3.38 -3.87 7.42
CA SER A 149 2.12 -3.88 8.19
C SER A 149 1.95 -5.18 8.97
N LEU A 150 2.29 -6.33 8.37
CA LEU A 150 2.26 -7.63 9.05
C LEU A 150 3.27 -7.68 10.21
N CYS A 151 4.50 -7.22 9.98
CA CYS A 151 5.55 -7.20 10.99
C CYS A 151 5.16 -6.34 12.20
N ILE A 152 4.61 -5.13 11.97
CA ILE A 152 4.10 -4.26 13.04
C ILE A 152 3.00 -4.96 13.83
N SER A 153 2.05 -5.62 13.15
CA SER A 153 0.99 -6.37 13.82
C SER A 153 1.54 -7.50 14.70
N VAL A 154 2.49 -8.29 14.20
CA VAL A 154 3.09 -9.39 14.99
C VAL A 154 3.86 -8.86 16.21
N LEU A 155 4.63 -7.77 16.05
CA LEU A 155 5.35 -7.13 17.15
C LEU A 155 4.42 -6.51 18.20
N TYR A 156 3.24 -6.03 17.80
CA TYR A 156 2.30 -5.36 18.70
C TYR A 156 1.44 -6.34 19.52
N PHE A 157 1.04 -7.47 18.93
CA PHE A 157 0.12 -8.42 19.57
C PHE A 157 0.83 -9.52 20.38
N ASP A 158 2.15 -9.46 20.52
CA ASP A 158 2.98 -10.44 21.27
C ASP A 158 2.64 -11.89 20.90
N ASN A 159 2.40 -12.11 19.61
CA ASN A 159 1.92 -13.38 19.07
C ASN A 159 3.09 -14.35 18.90
N ASP A 160 2.89 -15.63 19.20
CA ASP A 160 3.94 -16.65 19.06
C ASP A 160 4.47 -16.66 17.61
N LEU A 161 5.74 -16.25 17.47
CA LEU A 161 6.43 -16.20 16.20
C LEU A 161 6.57 -17.61 15.64
N THR A 162 5.59 -18.01 14.82
CA THR A 162 5.66 -19.27 14.10
C THR A 162 6.87 -19.25 13.17
N LEU A 163 7.62 -20.35 13.15
CA LEU A 163 8.86 -20.47 12.37
C LEU A 163 8.67 -20.10 10.89
N GLY A 164 7.50 -20.41 10.32
CA GLY A 164 7.13 -20.00 8.96
C GLY A 164 7.09 -18.49 8.73
N MET A 165 6.60 -17.69 9.69
CA MET A 165 6.62 -16.22 9.58
C MET A 165 8.04 -15.67 9.69
N ALA A 166 8.88 -16.25 10.56
CA ALA A 166 10.28 -15.85 10.70
C ALA A 166 11.06 -16.10 9.40
N VAL A 167 10.92 -17.28 8.81
CA VAL A 167 11.55 -17.63 7.53
C VAL A 167 11.04 -16.74 6.40
N GLY A 168 9.72 -16.51 6.33
CA GLY A 168 9.13 -15.60 5.34
C GLY A 168 9.65 -14.17 5.49
N GLY A 169 9.84 -13.70 6.72
CA GLY A 169 10.41 -12.38 7.00
C GLY A 169 11.85 -12.23 6.53
N VAL A 170 12.70 -13.21 6.83
CA VAL A 170 14.09 -13.24 6.33
C VAL A 170 14.12 -13.24 4.81
N LEU A 171 13.27 -14.05 4.17
CA LEU A 171 13.21 -14.15 2.71
C LEU A 171 12.84 -12.82 2.04
N VAL A 172 11.85 -12.10 2.58
CA VAL A 172 11.43 -10.78 2.05
C VAL A 172 12.53 -9.73 2.21
N PHE A 173 13.21 -9.70 3.36
CA PHE A 173 14.33 -8.78 3.59
C PHE A 173 15.51 -9.07 2.65
N VAL A 174 15.90 -10.33 2.52
CA VAL A 174 16.99 -10.75 1.63
C VAL A 174 16.66 -10.44 0.17
N GLY A 175 15.44 -10.77 -0.28
CA GLY A 175 15.00 -10.48 -1.65
C GLY A 175 15.00 -8.98 -1.96
N THR A 176 14.54 -8.15 -1.02
CA THR A 176 14.57 -6.68 -1.16
C THR A 176 16.00 -6.15 -1.23
N PHE A 177 16.88 -6.63 -0.36
CA PHE A 177 18.27 -6.21 -0.30
C PHE A 177 19.02 -6.55 -1.60
N LEU A 178 18.86 -7.78 -2.10
CA LEU A 178 19.45 -8.22 -3.37
C LEU A 178 18.96 -7.38 -4.55
N TYR A 179 17.66 -7.08 -4.60
CA TYR A 179 17.10 -6.23 -5.65
C TYR A 179 17.67 -4.80 -5.59
N SER A 180 17.75 -4.22 -4.39
CA SER A 180 18.30 -2.87 -4.21
C SER A 180 19.77 -2.79 -4.62
N LEU A 181 20.58 -3.80 -4.33
CA LEU A 181 21.98 -3.87 -4.76
C LEU A 181 22.10 -3.98 -6.29
N GLY A 182 21.27 -4.82 -6.91
CA GLY A 182 21.22 -4.95 -8.37
C GLY A 182 20.82 -3.63 -9.05
N SER A 183 19.78 -2.98 -8.54
CA SER A 183 19.30 -1.71 -9.07
C SER A 183 20.32 -0.57 -8.90
N ALA A 184 21.02 -0.51 -7.77
CA ALA A 184 22.08 0.48 -7.54
C ALA A 184 23.27 0.28 -8.49
N LYS A 185 23.64 -0.97 -8.76
CA LYS A 185 24.73 -1.32 -9.68
C LYS A 185 24.41 -0.92 -11.13
N GLU A 186 23.17 -1.10 -11.58
CA GLU A 186 22.76 -0.65 -12.92
C GLU A 186 22.75 0.87 -13.05
N ALA A 187 22.35 1.59 -11.99
CA ALA A 187 22.38 3.05 -11.97
C ALA A 187 23.83 3.59 -12.09
N ASP A 188 24.78 2.98 -11.37
CA ASP A 188 26.20 3.35 -11.41
C ASP A 188 26.82 3.10 -12.80
N LYS A 189 26.52 1.94 -13.40
CA LYS A 189 26.99 1.59 -14.74
C LYS A 189 26.47 2.55 -15.82
N GLY A 190 25.19 2.93 -15.75
CA GLY A 190 24.60 3.90 -16.68
C GLY A 190 25.21 5.30 -16.57
N SER A 191 25.51 5.74 -15.34
CA SER A 191 26.19 7.03 -15.11
C SER A 191 27.61 7.03 -15.66
N SER A 192 28.35 5.93 -15.49
CA SER A 192 29.72 5.82 -16.01
C SER A 192 29.76 5.79 -17.54
N GLU A 193 28.85 5.06 -18.20
CA GLU A 193 28.76 5.04 -19.67
C GLU A 193 28.35 6.41 -20.26
N LEU A 194 27.50 7.17 -19.58
CA LEU A 194 27.13 8.53 -19.98
C LEU A 194 28.33 9.49 -19.90
N ILE A 195 29.09 9.44 -18.81
CA ILE A 195 30.30 10.26 -18.61
C ILE A 195 31.36 9.91 -19.67
N ASP A 196 31.54 8.64 -20.00
CA ASP A 196 32.50 8.21 -21.01
C ASP A 196 32.07 8.62 -22.43
N ARG A 197 30.77 8.59 -22.75
CA ARG A 197 30.23 9.14 -24.00
C ARG A 197 30.37 10.66 -24.10
N GLU A 198 30.21 11.40 -23.01
CA GLU A 198 30.45 12.84 -23.01
C GLU A 198 31.92 13.16 -23.22
N ARG A 199 32.83 12.43 -22.56
CA ARG A 199 34.28 12.57 -22.79
C ARG A 199 34.66 12.30 -24.24
N GLU A 200 34.12 11.24 -24.84
CA GLU A 200 34.40 10.90 -26.24
C GLU A 200 33.90 11.97 -27.23
N LYS A 201 32.81 12.67 -26.90
CA LYS A 201 32.32 13.80 -27.70
C LYS A 201 33.22 15.03 -27.57
N THR A 202 33.68 15.37 -26.37
CA THR A 202 34.61 16.49 -26.16
C THR A 202 35.94 16.30 -26.88
N THR A 203 36.49 15.07 -26.89
CA THR A 203 37.76 14.78 -27.58
C THR A 203 37.67 14.81 -29.11
N LYS A 204 36.46 14.65 -29.69
CA LYS A 204 36.26 14.74 -31.16
C LYS A 204 36.01 16.16 -31.66
N LEU A 205 35.85 17.13 -30.75
CA LEU A 205 35.59 18.54 -31.05
C LEU A 205 36.86 19.41 -30.97
N GLU A 206 37.95 18.87 -30.40
CA GLU A 206 39.30 19.45 -30.38
C GLU A 206 40.15 18.90 -31.52
#